data_AF-A0A523TM88-F1
#
_entry.id   AF-A0A523TM88-F1
#
_cell.length_a   1.000
_cell.length_b   1.000
_cell.length_c   1.000
_cell.angle_alpha   90.00
_cell.angle_beta   90.00
_cell.angle_gamma   90.00
#
_symmetry.space_group_name_H-M   'P 1'
#
loop_
_entity.id
_entity.type
_entity.pdbx_description
1 polymer ?
#
loop_
_entity_poly.entity_id
_entity_poly.type
_entity_poly.pdbx_seq_one_letter_code
_entity_poly.pdbx_strand_id
1 'polypeptide(L)'
;MKRKTGRLLLIVSVVLALVAWQAGCSGGNSKNKIIFGTGTNSGTGTGTGTGTGTGTGTGTGTGSGTGTGTGTYTGGDTINDAETGYYTAQDMFNHLNYLREMYWNHEGYDGYPWQGENAPRTWSLTFTWDDGLAREAQDEAERIRDGGAPQGSQFNHQNFPPSNGGEPFWAGGLDSPKYMVSARSYYDTEWVQYSYDKRWWSEFNGTARQGLHYQTGSGSYNHRTKLGVGKADIGDDDVWWVLIYGE
;
A
#
# COMPACT_ATOMS: atom_id res chain seq x y z
N MET A 1 -7.09 -9.07 -71.25
CA MET A 1 -6.13 -9.35 -70.15
C MET A 1 -5.49 -8.11 -69.48
N LYS A 2 -5.98 -6.87 -69.63
CA LYS A 2 -5.30 -5.65 -69.11
C LYS A 2 -5.82 -5.06 -67.78
N ARG A 3 -6.78 -5.69 -67.08
CA ARG A 3 -7.41 -5.12 -65.85
C ARG A 3 -6.87 -5.66 -64.51
N LYS A 4 -6.02 -6.70 -64.52
CA LYS A 4 -5.53 -7.33 -63.27
C LYS A 4 -4.26 -6.69 -62.70
N THR A 5 -3.47 -5.98 -63.52
CA THR A 5 -2.22 -5.34 -63.10
C THR A 5 -2.42 -4.09 -62.22
N GLY A 6 -3.50 -3.32 -62.44
CA GLY A 6 -3.76 -2.10 -61.66
C GLY A 6 -4.09 -2.35 -60.19
N ARG A 7 -4.82 -3.43 -59.88
CA ARG A 7 -5.17 -3.77 -58.49
C ARG A 7 -3.97 -4.30 -57.69
N LEU A 8 -3.04 -4.99 -58.35
CA LEU A 8 -1.84 -5.49 -57.70
C LEU A 8 -0.89 -4.34 -57.30
N LEU A 9 -0.72 -3.34 -58.17
CA LEU A 9 0.12 -2.17 -57.88
C LEU A 9 -0.43 -1.33 -56.71
N LEU A 10 -1.76 -1.19 -56.61
CA LEU A 10 -2.39 -0.45 -55.50
C LEU A 10 -2.21 -1.17 -54.14
N ILE A 11 -2.30 -2.50 -54.12
CA ILE A 11 -2.10 -3.27 -52.88
C ILE A 11 -0.64 -3.18 -52.44
N VAL A 12 0.32 -3.31 -53.36
CA VAL A 12 1.75 -3.21 -53.06
C VAL A 12 2.10 -1.81 -52.52
N SER A 13 1.52 -0.74 -53.06
CA SER A 13 1.78 0.62 -52.54
C SER A 13 1.23 0.85 -51.13
N VAL A 14 0.07 0.28 -50.79
CA VAL A 14 -0.52 0.42 -49.44
C VAL A 14 0.31 -0.34 -48.40
N VAL A 15 0.79 -1.54 -48.74
CA VAL A 15 1.63 -2.34 -47.84
C VAL A 15 2.99 -1.65 -47.60
N LEU A 16 3.62 -1.09 -48.63
CA LEU A 16 4.88 -0.35 -48.48
C LEU A 16 4.72 0.91 -47.61
N ALA A 17 3.60 1.62 -47.72
CA ALA A 17 3.33 2.79 -46.88
C ALA A 17 3.15 2.43 -45.40
N LEU A 18 2.52 1.28 -45.10
CA LEU A 18 2.31 0.81 -43.73
C LEU A 18 3.59 0.35 -43.03
N VAL A 19 4.57 -0.20 -43.77
CA VAL A 19 5.84 -0.67 -43.19
C VAL A 19 6.80 0.50 -42.91
N ALA A 20 6.69 1.61 -43.65
CA ALA A 20 7.56 2.77 -43.50
C ALA A 20 7.32 3.59 -42.21
N TRP A 21 6.25 3.33 -41.45
CA TRP A 21 5.95 4.02 -40.18
C TRP A 21 6.42 3.30 -38.92
N GLN A 22 7.12 2.15 -39.03
CA GLN A 22 7.59 1.41 -37.85
C GLN A 22 9.02 1.74 -37.40
N ALA A 23 9.73 2.67 -38.05
CA ALA A 23 11.04 3.12 -37.61
C ALA A 23 10.91 4.37 -36.73
N GLY A 24 10.72 4.22 -35.42
CA GLY A 24 10.65 5.42 -34.57
C GLY A 24 10.33 5.33 -33.09
N CYS A 25 10.67 4.26 -32.36
CA CYS A 25 10.77 4.34 -30.89
C CYS A 25 12.05 3.65 -30.44
N SER A 26 13.16 4.36 -30.63
CA SER A 26 14.47 4.04 -30.07
C SER A 26 14.44 4.28 -28.56
N GLY A 27 14.73 3.23 -27.80
CA GLY A 27 14.70 3.21 -26.34
C GLY A 27 15.66 4.21 -25.68
N GLY A 28 15.14 4.90 -24.67
CA GLY A 28 15.91 5.55 -23.63
C GLY A 28 16.03 4.62 -22.43
N ASN A 29 17.10 3.81 -22.37
CA ASN A 29 17.47 3.07 -21.18
C ASN A 29 18.08 4.05 -20.15
N SER A 30 17.26 4.61 -19.25
CA SER A 30 17.76 5.28 -18.05
C SER A 30 18.24 4.19 -17.06
N LYS A 31 19.55 3.93 -17.07
CA LYS A 31 20.18 3.13 -16.03
C LYS A 31 20.20 3.93 -14.74
N ASN A 32 19.16 3.84 -13.92
CA ASN A 32 19.26 4.16 -12.50
C ASN A 32 20.15 3.10 -11.85
N LYS A 33 21.46 3.38 -11.83
CA LYS A 33 22.45 2.62 -11.09
C LYS A 33 22.19 2.87 -9.61
N ILE A 34 21.42 1.98 -8.97
CA ILE A 34 21.33 1.91 -7.52
C ILE A 34 22.72 1.50 -7.01
N ILE A 35 23.44 2.44 -6.40
CA ILE A 35 24.69 2.19 -5.70
C ILE A 35 24.31 1.68 -4.32
N PHE A 36 24.45 0.37 -4.09
CA PHE A 36 24.47 -0.15 -2.73
C PHE A 36 25.79 0.28 -2.08
N GLY A 37 25.73 1.37 -1.32
CA GLY A 37 26.83 1.78 -0.46
C GLY A 37 26.97 0.78 0.69
N THR A 38 28.01 -0.05 0.67
CA THR A 38 28.43 -0.81 1.85
C THR A 38 29.09 0.16 2.83
N GLY A 39 28.27 0.92 3.54
CA GLY A 39 28.70 1.80 4.62
C GLY A 39 28.94 1.00 5.89
N THR A 40 30.16 0.52 6.11
CA THR A 40 30.62 0.14 7.46
C THR A 40 30.86 1.42 8.27
N ASN A 41 29.79 1.94 8.89
CA ASN A 41 29.87 3.03 9.84
C ASN A 41 30.15 2.47 11.24
N SER A 42 31.42 2.45 11.63
CA SER A 42 31.84 2.32 13.03
C SER A 42 31.82 3.71 13.67
N GLY A 43 30.65 4.13 14.15
CA GLY A 43 30.50 5.34 14.97
C GLY A 43 30.36 4.98 16.45
N THR A 44 31.35 5.31 17.28
CA THR A 44 31.23 5.29 18.74
C THR A 44 30.56 6.57 19.21
N GLY A 45 29.25 6.54 19.43
CA GLY A 45 28.50 7.63 20.03
C GLY A 45 28.31 7.42 21.54
N THR A 46 28.75 8.37 22.36
CA THR A 46 28.41 8.46 23.78
C THR A 46 27.00 9.04 23.91
N GLY A 47 26.01 8.17 24.13
CA GLY A 47 24.62 8.58 24.35
C GLY A 47 24.29 8.77 25.84
N THR A 48 23.82 9.96 26.22
CA THR A 48 23.04 10.16 27.45
C THR A 48 21.67 9.51 27.24
N GLY A 49 21.51 8.29 27.77
CA GLY A 49 20.29 7.50 27.61
C GLY A 49 19.18 7.91 28.59
N THR A 50 18.06 8.39 28.07
CA THR A 50 16.75 8.22 28.71
C THR A 50 16.26 6.82 28.41
N GLY A 51 16.55 5.87 29.31
CA GLY A 51 16.16 4.47 29.14
C GLY A 51 14.76 4.21 29.70
N THR A 52 13.84 3.75 28.86
CA THR A 52 12.71 2.91 29.29
C THR A 52 13.12 1.45 29.13
N GLY A 53 13.95 0.97 30.06
CA GLY A 53 14.35 -0.44 30.12
C GLY A 53 13.60 -1.16 31.24
N THR A 54 13.11 -2.37 30.97
CA THR A 54 12.85 -3.37 32.02
C THR A 54 14.19 -3.95 32.47
N GLY A 55 14.95 -3.15 33.22
CA GLY A 55 16.21 -3.56 33.83
C GLY A 55 16.16 -3.28 35.34
N THR A 56 16.51 -4.27 36.16
CA THR A 56 16.75 -4.10 37.60
C THR A 56 18.06 -3.33 37.80
N GLY A 57 18.00 -2.00 37.72
CA GLY A 57 19.12 -1.10 38.00
C GLY A 57 18.77 -0.15 39.14
N THR A 58 19.60 -0.10 40.19
CA THR A 58 19.51 0.90 41.26
C THR A 58 20.10 2.22 40.77
N GLY A 59 19.26 3.10 40.23
CA GLY A 59 19.62 4.47 39.85
C GLY A 59 18.67 5.48 40.47
N THR A 60 19.20 6.40 41.27
CA THR A 60 18.45 7.56 41.79
C THR A 60 18.48 8.70 40.78
N GLY A 61 17.36 8.94 40.10
CA GLY A 61 17.17 10.07 39.19
C GLY A 61 15.82 10.75 39.43
N THR A 62 15.83 12.03 39.78
CA THR A 62 14.65 12.89 39.88
C THR A 62 14.44 13.62 38.55
N GLY A 63 13.36 13.28 37.83
CA GLY A 63 12.96 13.97 36.61
C GLY A 63 11.43 13.91 36.43
N SER A 64 10.82 15.09 36.26
CA SER A 64 9.39 15.25 35.95
C SER A 64 9.24 15.37 34.44
N GLY A 65 8.66 14.37 33.78
CA GLY A 65 8.37 14.38 32.34
C GLY A 65 7.05 13.69 32.05
N THR A 66 6.15 14.39 31.37
CA THR A 66 4.94 13.84 30.73
C THR A 66 5.34 13.13 29.44
N GLY A 67 5.42 11.80 29.46
CA GLY A 67 5.71 11.00 28.28
C GLY A 67 4.44 10.62 27.51
N THR A 68 4.35 11.04 26.25
CA THR A 68 3.58 10.33 25.22
C THR A 68 4.38 9.08 24.85
N GLY A 69 3.85 7.90 25.20
CA GLY A 69 4.53 6.64 24.94
C GLY A 69 4.58 6.34 23.45
N THR A 70 5.75 6.41 22.84
CA THR A 70 6.05 5.70 21.59
C THR A 70 6.27 4.25 21.95
N GLY A 71 5.20 3.46 21.99
CA GLY A 71 5.33 2.01 22.02
C GLY A 71 6.02 1.57 20.73
N THR A 72 7.27 1.13 20.80
CA THR A 72 7.89 0.41 19.68
C THR A 72 7.20 -0.96 19.62
N TYR A 73 6.08 -1.05 18.91
CA TYR A 73 5.45 -2.32 18.59
C TYR A 73 6.39 -3.07 17.66
N THR A 74 7.04 -4.10 18.21
CA THR A 74 7.97 -5.00 17.51
C THR A 74 7.29 -6.29 17.07
N GLY A 75 6.00 -6.46 17.37
CA GLY A 75 5.22 -7.62 16.94
C GLY A 75 4.79 -7.43 15.49
N GLY A 76 5.55 -7.97 14.54
CA GLY A 76 5.22 -7.98 13.10
C GLY A 76 6.33 -7.50 12.18
N ASP A 77 7.31 -6.77 12.70
CA ASP A 77 8.43 -6.23 11.92
C ASP A 77 9.43 -7.34 11.57
N THR A 78 9.25 -7.93 10.40
CA THR A 78 10.16 -8.90 9.80
C THR A 78 10.98 -8.27 8.68
N ILE A 79 12.06 -8.94 8.27
CA ILE A 79 12.87 -8.51 7.10
C ILE A 79 12.15 -8.69 5.76
N ASN A 80 11.06 -9.46 5.75
CA ASN A 80 10.22 -9.71 4.59
C ASN A 80 9.30 -8.52 4.38
N ASP A 81 9.38 -7.86 3.23
CA ASP A 81 8.48 -6.80 2.79
C ASP A 81 7.63 -7.21 1.59
N ALA A 82 7.70 -8.47 1.14
CA ALA A 82 7.12 -8.95 -0.11
C ALA A 82 7.49 -8.08 -1.33
N GLU A 83 8.69 -7.46 -1.33
CA GLU A 83 9.13 -6.45 -2.28
C GLU A 83 8.17 -5.25 -2.39
N THR A 84 7.48 -4.90 -1.31
CA THR A 84 6.68 -3.66 -1.24
C THR A 84 7.52 -2.44 -0.93
N GLY A 85 8.72 -2.62 -0.37
CA GLY A 85 9.54 -1.54 0.20
C GLY A 85 9.08 -1.10 1.58
N TYR A 86 8.11 -1.79 2.20
CA TYR A 86 7.57 -1.49 3.53
C TYR A 86 7.83 -2.66 4.47
N TYR A 87 8.80 -2.49 5.37
CA TYR A 87 9.27 -3.54 6.26
C TYR A 87 8.46 -3.61 7.55
N THR A 88 7.88 -2.49 7.96
CA THR A 88 7.18 -2.34 9.24
C THR A 88 5.74 -1.88 9.08
N ALA A 89 4.93 -2.10 10.11
CA ALA A 89 3.59 -1.51 10.18
C ALA A 89 3.62 0.02 10.12
N GLN A 90 4.66 0.63 10.71
CA GLN A 90 4.88 2.07 10.67
C GLN A 90 5.21 2.57 9.25
N ASP A 91 5.97 1.82 8.45
CA ASP A 91 6.25 2.18 7.05
C ASP A 91 4.97 2.25 6.23
N MET A 92 4.11 1.23 6.36
CA MET A 92 2.82 1.20 5.67
C MET A 92 1.89 2.33 6.16
N PHE A 93 1.84 2.61 7.47
CA PHE A 93 1.09 3.75 8.01
C PHE A 93 1.56 5.09 7.42
N ASN A 94 2.89 5.31 7.41
CA ASN A 94 3.49 6.52 6.85
C ASN A 94 3.18 6.65 5.35
N HIS A 95 3.25 5.54 4.63
CA HIS A 95 2.96 5.50 3.20
C HIS A 95 1.49 5.83 2.90
N LEU A 96 0.55 5.27 3.66
CA LEU A 96 -0.88 5.56 3.48
C LEU A 96 -1.21 7.03 3.76
N ASN A 97 -0.61 7.63 4.79
CA ASN A 97 -0.75 9.06 5.06
C ASN A 97 -0.18 9.90 3.90
N TYR A 98 1.01 9.55 3.40
CA TYR A 98 1.60 10.20 2.22
C TYR A 98 0.67 10.14 1.01
N LEU A 99 0.10 8.97 0.69
CA LEU A 99 -0.81 8.83 -0.45
C LEU A 99 -2.10 9.64 -0.26
N ARG A 100 -2.67 9.67 0.95
CA ARG A 100 -3.87 10.48 1.23
C ARG A 100 -3.62 11.96 1.07
N GLU A 101 -2.48 12.44 1.56
CA GLU A 101 -2.06 13.83 1.38
C GLU A 101 -1.84 14.14 -0.11
N MET A 102 -1.18 13.26 -0.86
CA MET A 102 -1.01 13.43 -2.31
C MET A 102 -2.35 13.54 -3.04
N TYR A 103 -3.37 12.82 -2.59
CA TYR A 103 -4.71 12.81 -3.16
C TYR A 103 -5.67 13.88 -2.60
N TRP A 104 -5.19 14.87 -1.83
CA TRP A 104 -6.05 15.88 -1.17
C TRP A 104 -6.99 16.65 -2.11
N ASN A 105 -6.56 16.87 -3.37
CA ASN A 105 -7.32 17.60 -4.39
C ASN A 105 -8.47 16.80 -5.01
N HIS A 106 -8.58 15.50 -4.72
CA HIS A 106 -9.68 14.68 -5.21
C HIS A 106 -10.89 14.78 -4.29
N GLU A 107 -12.09 14.67 -4.86
CA GLU A 107 -13.32 14.47 -4.08
C GLU A 107 -13.19 13.20 -3.23
N GLY A 108 -13.79 13.21 -2.05
CA GLY A 108 -13.89 12.01 -1.24
C GLY A 108 -14.84 11.00 -1.91
N TYR A 109 -14.73 9.73 -1.54
CA TYR A 109 -15.62 8.68 -2.02
C TYR A 109 -16.31 7.99 -0.85
N ASP A 110 -17.63 8.07 -0.81
CA ASP A 110 -18.48 7.55 0.24
C ASP A 110 -19.15 6.25 -0.23
N GLY A 111 -18.94 5.18 0.51
CA GLY A 111 -19.31 3.81 0.15
C GLY A 111 -18.11 2.91 -0.13
N TYR A 112 -18.37 1.61 -0.32
CA TYR A 112 -17.34 0.65 -0.72
C TYR A 112 -16.87 0.92 -2.17
N PRO A 113 -15.64 0.50 -2.55
CA PRO A 113 -15.14 0.67 -3.90
C PRO A 113 -16.15 0.24 -4.97
N TRP A 114 -16.42 1.14 -5.91
CA TRP A 114 -17.31 0.99 -7.07
C TRP A 114 -18.79 0.83 -6.73
N GLN A 115 -19.16 1.03 -5.47
CA GLN A 115 -20.53 0.87 -4.95
C GLN A 115 -21.05 2.15 -4.27
N GLY A 116 -20.22 3.19 -4.22
CA GLY A 116 -20.48 4.47 -3.59
C GLY A 116 -20.54 5.64 -4.58
N GLU A 117 -20.49 6.85 -4.03
CA GLU A 117 -20.52 8.11 -4.77
C GLU A 117 -19.47 9.11 -4.26
N ASN A 118 -19.20 10.14 -5.07
CA ASN A 118 -18.32 11.21 -4.64
C ASN A 118 -19.01 12.07 -3.56
N ALA A 119 -18.28 12.40 -2.50
CA ALA A 119 -18.79 13.14 -1.36
C ALA A 119 -17.73 14.08 -0.78
N PRO A 120 -18.12 15.12 -0.02
CA PRO A 120 -17.19 15.89 0.79
C PRO A 120 -16.37 15.00 1.73
N ARG A 121 -15.09 15.34 1.91
CA ARG A 121 -14.21 14.60 2.83
C ARG A 121 -14.58 14.87 4.28
N THR A 122 -14.81 13.81 5.04
CA THR A 122 -15.15 13.80 6.46
C THR A 122 -14.10 13.06 7.29
N TRP A 123 -13.32 12.17 6.66
CA TRP A 123 -12.17 11.49 7.26
C TRP A 123 -10.94 12.40 7.19
N SER A 124 -10.02 12.26 8.15
CA SER A 124 -8.76 13.00 8.17
C SER A 124 -7.90 12.73 6.92
N LEU A 125 -7.24 13.75 6.39
CA LEU A 125 -6.21 13.55 5.36
C LEU A 125 -5.01 12.80 5.93
N THR A 126 -4.58 13.18 7.13
CA THR A 126 -3.49 12.54 7.88
C THR A 126 -4.08 11.89 9.13
N PHE A 127 -3.94 10.57 9.24
CA PHE A 127 -4.37 9.83 10.42
C PHE A 127 -3.34 9.93 11.54
N THR A 128 -3.83 9.91 12.78
CA THR A 128 -2.99 9.69 13.97
C THR A 128 -2.83 8.19 14.20
N TRP A 129 -1.62 7.74 14.50
CA TRP A 129 -1.38 6.36 14.91
C TRP A 129 -2.14 6.07 16.20
N ASP A 130 -2.86 4.95 16.25
CA ASP A 130 -3.53 4.47 17.46
C ASP A 130 -3.07 3.06 17.83
N ASP A 131 -2.48 2.96 19.02
CA ASP A 131 -1.93 1.74 19.59
C ASP A 131 -2.96 0.62 19.78
N GLY A 132 -4.19 0.98 20.13
CA GLY A 132 -5.27 0.01 20.33
C GLY A 132 -5.72 -0.59 19.01
N LEU A 133 -5.93 0.27 18.00
CA LEU A 133 -6.25 -0.16 16.64
C LEU A 133 -5.09 -0.94 16.01
N ALA A 134 -3.84 -0.54 16.26
CA ALA A 134 -2.67 -1.24 15.72
C ALA A 134 -2.53 -2.65 16.31
N ARG A 135 -2.77 -2.82 17.61
CA ARG A 135 -2.81 -4.14 18.24
C ARG A 135 -3.91 -5.02 17.65
N GLU A 136 -5.12 -4.48 17.48
CA GLU A 136 -6.23 -5.23 16.89
C GLU A 136 -5.96 -5.58 15.41
N ALA A 137 -5.33 -4.68 14.67
CA ALA A 137 -4.90 -4.95 13.30
C ALA A 137 -3.84 -6.05 13.26
N GLN A 138 -2.89 -6.04 14.21
CA GLN A 138 -1.87 -7.08 14.34
C GLN A 138 -2.49 -8.44 14.68
N ASP A 139 -3.37 -8.49 15.66
CA ASP A 139 -4.09 -9.72 16.05
C ASP A 139 -4.87 -10.30 14.86
N GLU A 140 -5.51 -9.45 14.07
CA GLU A 140 -6.23 -9.86 12.85
C GLU A 140 -5.27 -10.34 11.74
N ALA A 141 -4.14 -9.67 11.54
CA ALA A 141 -3.14 -10.09 10.56
C ALA A 141 -2.58 -11.49 10.91
N GLU A 142 -2.28 -11.73 12.18
CA GLU A 142 -1.82 -13.03 12.68
C GLU A 142 -2.90 -14.10 12.56
N ARG A 143 -4.16 -13.76 12.87
CA ARG A 143 -5.29 -14.68 12.67
C ARG A 143 -5.42 -15.10 11.21
N ILE A 144 -5.27 -14.17 10.26
CA ILE A 144 -5.32 -14.47 8.83
C ILE A 144 -4.13 -15.34 8.40
N ARG A 145 -2.91 -14.99 8.84
CA ARG A 145 -1.69 -15.80 8.64
C ARG A 145 -1.90 -17.25 9.09
N ASP A 146 -2.57 -17.44 10.23
CA ASP A 146 -2.82 -18.75 10.84
C ASP A 146 -4.03 -19.49 10.23
N GLY A 147 -4.46 -19.08 9.03
CA GLY A 147 -5.49 -19.77 8.23
C GLY A 147 -6.89 -19.16 8.34
N GLY A 148 -7.04 -18.03 9.02
CA GLY A 148 -8.28 -17.27 9.06
C GLY A 148 -8.62 -16.63 7.71
N ALA A 149 -9.89 -16.64 7.33
CA ALA A 149 -10.33 -15.88 6.15
C ALA A 149 -10.35 -14.36 6.44
N PRO A 150 -9.96 -13.50 5.46
CA PRO A 150 -10.17 -12.06 5.53
C PRO A 150 -11.63 -11.68 5.79
N GLN A 151 -11.85 -10.60 6.54
CA GLN A 151 -13.20 -10.08 6.81
C GLN A 151 -13.67 -9.11 5.72
N GLY A 152 -14.99 -9.07 5.49
CA GLY A 152 -15.62 -8.14 4.55
C GLY A 152 -15.70 -8.66 3.12
N SER A 153 -15.93 -7.74 2.19
CA SER A 153 -16.08 -8.04 0.76
C SER A 153 -14.73 -7.92 0.06
N GLN A 154 -14.44 -8.83 -0.87
CA GLN A 154 -13.24 -8.75 -1.70
C GLN A 154 -13.43 -7.73 -2.82
N PHE A 155 -12.42 -6.89 -3.03
CA PHE A 155 -12.34 -5.93 -4.13
C PHE A 155 -11.08 -6.17 -4.95
N ASN A 156 -11.28 -6.41 -6.25
CA ASN A 156 -10.20 -6.66 -7.19
C ASN A 156 -9.51 -5.37 -7.59
N HIS A 157 -8.25 -5.50 -8.02
CA HIS A 157 -7.51 -4.43 -8.65
C HIS A 157 -8.23 -3.91 -9.92
N GLN A 158 -8.48 -2.61 -10.04
CA GLN A 158 -9.32 -2.09 -11.14
C GLN A 158 -8.69 -2.29 -12.53
N ASN A 159 -7.41 -1.94 -12.70
CA ASN A 159 -6.78 -1.84 -14.01
C ASN A 159 -6.20 -3.17 -14.54
N PHE A 160 -6.37 -4.25 -13.78
CA PHE A 160 -5.93 -5.57 -14.18
C PHE A 160 -7.13 -6.49 -14.05
N PRO A 161 -7.61 -7.11 -15.15
CA PRO A 161 -8.62 -8.17 -15.02
C PRO A 161 -8.08 -9.23 -14.04
N PRO A 162 -8.95 -10.03 -13.39
CA PRO A 162 -8.51 -11.05 -12.43
C PRO A 162 -7.42 -11.99 -12.97
N SER A 163 -7.39 -12.20 -14.30
CA SER A 163 -6.36 -12.96 -15.00
C SER A 163 -4.97 -12.32 -15.04
N ASN A 164 -4.84 -11.02 -14.77
CA ASN A 164 -3.60 -10.24 -14.89
C ASN A 164 -2.93 -9.94 -13.53
N GLY A 165 -3.47 -10.51 -12.44
CA GLY A 165 -2.71 -10.71 -11.19
C GLY A 165 -2.44 -9.46 -10.36
N GLY A 166 -3.35 -8.48 -10.32
CA GLY A 166 -3.27 -7.41 -9.32
C GLY A 166 -3.69 -7.90 -7.94
N GLU A 167 -3.05 -7.41 -6.89
CA GLU A 167 -3.36 -7.78 -5.50
C GLU A 167 -4.76 -7.24 -5.12
N PRO A 168 -5.70 -8.11 -4.71
CA PRO A 168 -6.98 -7.67 -4.17
C PRO A 168 -6.83 -7.24 -2.71
N PHE A 169 -7.83 -6.54 -2.19
CA PHE A 169 -8.01 -6.36 -0.75
C PHE A 169 -9.45 -6.68 -0.35
N TRP A 170 -9.66 -6.91 0.94
CA TRP A 170 -10.97 -7.10 1.55
C TRP A 170 -11.28 -5.92 2.44
N ALA A 171 -12.50 -5.41 2.37
CA ALA A 171 -12.92 -4.29 3.18
C ALA A 171 -14.29 -4.52 3.82
N GLY A 172 -14.45 -4.05 5.06
CA GLY A 172 -15.67 -4.20 5.84
C GLY A 172 -15.81 -3.15 6.94
N GLY A 173 -17.01 -3.03 7.49
CA GLY A 173 -17.28 -2.17 8.65
C GLY A 173 -17.40 -0.68 8.35
N LEU A 174 -17.68 -0.28 7.10
CA LEU A 174 -17.79 1.13 6.73
C LEU A 174 -18.85 1.89 7.55
N ASP A 175 -19.98 1.23 7.84
CA ASP A 175 -21.09 1.74 8.67
C ASP A 175 -20.92 1.42 10.16
N SER A 176 -19.70 1.17 10.61
CA SER A 176 -19.38 0.85 11.99
C SER A 176 -18.25 1.76 12.52
N PRO A 177 -18.02 1.79 13.85
CA PRO A 177 -16.91 2.54 14.44
C PRO A 177 -15.54 2.22 13.84
N LYS A 178 -15.37 1.05 13.20
CA LYS A 178 -14.11 0.59 12.62
C LYS A 178 -14.30 0.11 11.18
N TYR A 179 -13.48 0.64 10.29
CA TYR A 179 -13.42 0.21 8.90
C TYR A 179 -12.11 -0.55 8.76
N MET A 180 -12.25 -1.81 8.40
CA MET A 180 -11.12 -2.73 8.32
C MET A 180 -10.84 -3.00 6.86
N VAL A 181 -9.56 -2.93 6.51
CA VAL A 181 -9.04 -3.40 5.23
C VAL A 181 -7.98 -4.44 5.51
N SER A 182 -8.03 -5.56 4.81
CA SER A 182 -6.96 -6.55 4.84
C SER A 182 -6.52 -6.88 3.42
N ALA A 183 -5.24 -7.14 3.23
CA ALA A 183 -4.70 -7.43 1.92
C ALA A 183 -3.42 -8.25 2.02
N ARG A 184 -3.20 -9.09 1.01
CA ARG A 184 -1.99 -9.91 0.89
C ARG A 184 -1.08 -9.25 -0.13
N SER A 185 0.16 -9.02 0.25
CA SER A 185 1.22 -8.66 -0.68
C SER A 185 2.18 -9.83 -0.80
N TYR A 186 2.50 -10.20 -2.03
CA TYR A 186 3.33 -11.37 -2.29
C TYR A 186 4.31 -11.07 -3.42
N TYR A 187 5.45 -11.73 -3.37
CA TYR A 187 6.38 -11.79 -4.47
C TYR A 187 5.97 -12.90 -5.44
N ASP A 188 5.69 -12.53 -6.68
CA ASP A 188 5.44 -13.46 -7.77
C ASP A 188 6.55 -13.30 -8.80
N THR A 189 7.46 -14.27 -8.80
CA THR A 189 8.63 -14.34 -9.68
C THR A 189 8.30 -14.23 -11.17
N GLU A 190 7.07 -14.56 -11.59
CA GLU A 190 6.70 -14.51 -13.01
C GLU A 190 6.31 -13.10 -13.47
N TRP A 191 5.96 -12.19 -12.55
CA TRP A 191 5.36 -10.89 -12.90
C TRP A 191 5.79 -9.69 -12.05
N VAL A 192 6.47 -9.88 -10.93
CA VAL A 192 6.66 -8.84 -9.88
C VAL A 192 7.85 -7.92 -10.10
N GLN A 193 8.79 -8.26 -10.98
CA GLN A 193 9.98 -7.42 -11.10
C GLN A 193 9.69 -5.97 -11.56
N TYR A 194 8.47 -5.61 -12.03
CA TYR A 194 8.23 -4.28 -12.60
C TYR A 194 6.88 -3.57 -12.42
N SER A 195 5.94 -3.95 -11.53
CA SER A 195 4.78 -3.07 -11.36
C SER A 195 4.31 -2.91 -9.92
N TYR A 196 4.92 -1.92 -9.26
CA TYR A 196 4.29 -1.10 -8.22
C TYR A 196 2.79 -0.87 -8.50
N ASP A 197 2.42 -0.73 -9.78
CA ASP A 197 1.05 -0.52 -10.26
C ASP A 197 0.08 -1.67 -9.97
N LYS A 198 0.54 -2.86 -9.55
CA LYS A 198 -0.31 -4.02 -9.24
C LYS A 198 -0.58 -4.20 -7.74
N ARG A 199 0.07 -3.41 -6.89
CA ARG A 199 -0.09 -3.53 -5.43
C ARG A 199 -1.46 -3.03 -5.00
N TRP A 200 -2.03 -3.67 -3.98
CA TRP A 200 -3.39 -3.34 -3.52
C TRP A 200 -3.50 -1.91 -2.97
N TRP A 201 -2.39 -1.34 -2.50
CA TRP A 201 -2.27 0.03 -1.96
C TRP A 201 -1.79 1.06 -2.99
N SER A 202 -1.51 0.64 -4.23
CA SER A 202 -0.91 1.51 -5.24
C SER A 202 -1.84 2.63 -5.69
N GLU A 203 -1.27 3.80 -5.98
CA GLU A 203 -1.98 4.93 -6.59
C GLU A 203 -2.57 4.62 -7.97
N PHE A 204 -1.99 3.62 -8.67
CA PHE A 204 -2.49 3.14 -9.96
C PHE A 204 -3.67 2.16 -9.81
N ASN A 205 -3.99 1.74 -8.59
CA ASN A 205 -5.16 0.92 -8.32
C ASN A 205 -6.36 1.82 -8.01
N GLY A 206 -7.32 1.93 -8.94
CA GLY A 206 -8.55 2.70 -8.67
C GLY A 206 -9.35 2.19 -7.48
N THR A 207 -9.32 0.89 -7.22
CA THR A 207 -9.97 0.29 -6.06
C THR A 207 -9.31 0.78 -4.76
N ALA A 208 -7.98 0.90 -4.73
CA ALA A 208 -7.22 1.46 -3.60
C ALA A 208 -7.54 2.93 -3.38
N ARG A 209 -7.58 3.70 -4.48
CA ARG A 209 -7.96 5.11 -4.43
C ARG A 209 -9.33 5.28 -3.75
N GLN A 210 -10.32 4.48 -4.13
CA GLN A 210 -11.66 4.43 -3.50
C GLN A 210 -11.64 3.99 -2.06
N GLY A 211 -11.14 2.79 -1.80
CA GLY A 211 -11.24 2.18 -0.48
C GLY A 211 -10.29 2.74 0.57
N LEU A 212 -9.23 3.48 0.18
CA LEU A 212 -8.12 3.87 1.06
C LEU A 212 -7.77 5.35 0.96
N HIS A 213 -7.47 5.88 -0.22
CA HIS A 213 -6.81 7.19 -0.36
C HIS A 213 -7.78 8.37 -0.33
N TYR A 214 -8.97 8.20 -0.90
CA TYR A 214 -10.03 9.21 -0.83
C TYR A 214 -11.30 8.69 -0.15
N GLN A 215 -11.24 7.53 0.50
CA GLN A 215 -12.35 7.04 1.31
C GLN A 215 -12.79 8.10 2.32
N THR A 216 -14.10 8.30 2.34
CA THR A 216 -14.83 9.19 3.24
C THR A 216 -16.14 8.50 3.70
N GLY A 217 -16.99 9.23 4.41
CA GLY A 217 -18.35 8.77 4.72
C GLY A 217 -19.36 9.89 4.91
N SER A 218 -20.64 9.59 4.76
CA SER A 218 -21.76 10.45 5.21
C SER A 218 -22.59 9.84 6.35
N GLY A 219 -22.33 8.57 6.68
CA GLY A 219 -23.00 7.87 7.78
C GLY A 219 -22.58 8.34 9.18
N SER A 220 -23.11 7.71 10.22
CA SER A 220 -22.86 8.08 11.62
C SER A 220 -21.42 7.90 12.10
N TYR A 221 -20.60 7.13 11.36
CA TYR A 221 -19.19 6.84 11.67
C TYR A 221 -18.25 7.39 10.59
N ASN A 222 -18.52 8.63 10.19
CA ASN A 222 -17.82 9.29 9.08
C ASN A 222 -16.65 10.17 9.52
N HIS A 223 -16.25 10.18 10.78
CA HIS A 223 -15.19 11.05 11.26
C HIS A 223 -13.96 10.27 11.72
N ARG A 224 -13.42 9.43 10.82
CA ARG A 224 -12.23 8.64 11.14
C ARG A 224 -11.00 9.55 11.18
N THR A 225 -10.31 9.54 12.31
CA THR A 225 -9.10 10.35 12.56
C THR A 225 -7.88 9.53 12.96
N LYS A 226 -8.07 8.22 13.19
CA LYS A 226 -7.04 7.30 13.64
C LYS A 226 -6.85 6.13 12.69
N LEU A 227 -5.65 5.58 12.69
CA LEU A 227 -5.29 4.39 11.94
C LEU A 227 -4.37 3.49 12.77
N GLY A 228 -4.73 2.22 12.84
CA GLY A 228 -3.85 1.14 13.27
C GLY A 228 -3.45 0.27 12.08
N VAL A 229 -2.20 -0.17 12.05
CA VAL A 229 -1.68 -1.08 11.02
C VAL A 229 -1.08 -2.32 11.67
N GLY A 230 -1.42 -3.48 11.14
CA GLY A 230 -0.87 -4.78 11.49
C GLY A 230 -0.20 -5.44 10.29
N LYS A 231 0.82 -6.26 10.57
CA LYS A 231 1.61 -6.98 9.58
C LYS A 231 1.87 -8.41 10.05
N ALA A 232 1.59 -9.40 9.20
CA ALA A 232 1.93 -10.78 9.49
C ALA A 232 2.67 -11.42 8.30
N ASP A 233 3.89 -11.87 8.55
CA ASP A 233 4.75 -12.57 7.60
C ASP A 233 4.30 -14.05 7.48
N ILE A 234 4.09 -14.51 6.24
CA ILE A 234 3.75 -15.93 5.97
C ILE A 234 4.93 -16.71 5.35
N GLY A 235 6.11 -16.10 5.19
CA GLY A 235 7.27 -16.66 4.50
C GLY A 235 7.29 -16.36 3.00
N ASP A 236 8.34 -16.79 2.31
CA ASP A 236 8.49 -16.74 0.83
C ASP A 236 8.16 -15.37 0.19
N ASP A 237 8.61 -14.28 0.83
CA ASP A 237 8.34 -12.91 0.40
C ASP A 237 6.84 -12.60 0.27
N ASP A 238 6.06 -13.07 1.26
CA ASP A 238 4.62 -12.88 1.32
C ASP A 238 4.17 -12.43 2.72
N VAL A 239 3.29 -11.43 2.74
CA VAL A 239 2.86 -10.72 3.94
C VAL A 239 1.37 -10.39 3.87
N TRP A 240 0.70 -10.50 5.02
CA TRP A 240 -0.62 -9.93 5.23
C TRP A 240 -0.51 -8.57 5.91
N TRP A 241 -1.25 -7.61 5.37
CA TRP A 241 -1.46 -6.29 5.95
C TRP A 241 -2.89 -6.17 6.44
N VAL A 242 -3.09 -5.55 7.59
CA VAL A 242 -4.40 -5.15 8.10
C VAL A 242 -4.37 -3.68 8.49
N LEU A 243 -5.34 -2.93 8.02
CA LEU A 243 -5.57 -1.52 8.33
C LEU A 243 -6.88 -1.40 9.08
N ILE A 244 -6.90 -0.71 10.21
CA ILE A 244 -8.13 -0.40 10.93
C ILE A 244 -8.22 1.11 11.11
N TYR A 245 -9.22 1.71 10.46
CA TYR A 245 -9.52 3.13 10.55
C TYR A 245 -10.58 3.35 11.63
N GLY A 246 -10.32 4.25 12.57
CA GLY A 246 -11.23 4.56 13.68
C GLY A 246 -11.38 6.06 13.95
N GLU A 247 -12.31 6.40 14.83
CA GLU A 247 -12.58 7.77 15.29
C GLU A 247 -11.65 8.22 16.43
#